data_AF-A0A561XMQ4-F1
#
_entry.id   AF-A0A561XMQ4-F1
#
_cell.length_a   1.000
_cell.length_b   1.000
_cell.length_c   1.000
_cell.angle_alpha   90.00
_cell.angle_beta   90.00
_cell.angle_gamma   90.00
#
_symmetry.space_group_name_H-M   'P 1'
#
loop_
_entity.id
_entity.type
_entity.pdbx_description
1 polymer ?
#
loop_
_entity_poly.entity_id
_entity_poly.type
_entity_poly.pdbx_seq_one_letter_code
_entity_poly.pdbx_strand_id
1 'polypeptide(L)'
;SIRYTERLAEAGIEPSVGSKGDSYDNALAETINGLYKAEVIHRRSWPTRESVELATLEWVSWFNHHRLLEPIGYIPPAEAEANYYRHLASQISTVEV
;
A
#
# COMPACT_ATOMS: atom_id res chain seq x y z
N SER A 1 -14.95 5.14 15.58
CA SER A 1 -16.29 5.31 15.00
C SER A 1 -16.90 3.93 14.85
N ILE A 2 -18.09 3.69 15.40
CA ILE A 2 -18.78 2.38 15.34
C ILE A 2 -19.00 1.93 13.88
N ARG A 3 -19.26 2.89 12.98
CA ARG A 3 -19.43 2.64 11.54
C ARG A 3 -18.19 2.05 10.84
N TYR A 4 -16.98 2.32 11.34
CA TYR A 4 -15.76 1.82 10.71
C TYR A 4 -15.60 0.31 10.97
N THR A 5 -15.74 -0.11 12.22
CA THR A 5 -15.65 -1.51 12.63
C THR A 5 -16.78 -2.36 12.07
N GLU A 6 -18.01 -1.82 11.99
CA GLU A 6 -19.15 -2.52 11.38
C GLU A 6 -18.92 -2.80 9.89
N ARG A 7 -18.41 -1.81 9.13
CA ARG A 7 -18.15 -1.99 7.69
C ARG A 7 -17.04 -3.00 7.40
N LEU A 8 -16.01 -3.04 8.24
CA LEU A 8 -14.96 -4.04 8.12
C LEU A 8 -15.51 -5.45 8.39
N ALA A 9 -16.32 -5.60 9.44
CA ALA A 9 -16.99 -6.87 9.74
C ALA A 9 -17.93 -7.32 8.62
N GLU A 10 -18.74 -6.41 8.06
CA GLU A 10 -19.59 -6.68 6.89
C GLU A 10 -18.79 -7.15 5.66
N ALA A 11 -17.58 -6.62 5.48
CA ALA A 11 -16.68 -7.01 4.39
C ALA A 11 -15.85 -8.27 4.71
N GLY A 12 -15.99 -8.87 5.89
CA GLY A 12 -15.15 -9.99 6.33
C GLY A 12 -13.69 -9.62 6.56
N ILE A 13 -13.40 -8.34 6.79
CA ILE A 13 -12.05 -7.82 7.02
C ILE A 13 -11.83 -7.69 8.52
N GLU A 14 -10.84 -8.41 9.05
CA GLU A 14 -10.39 -8.22 10.43
C GLU A 14 -9.51 -6.96 10.52
N PRO A 15 -9.88 -5.93 11.32
CA PRO A 15 -9.03 -4.78 11.51
C PRO A 15 -7.72 -5.16 12.22
N SER A 16 -6.57 -4.96 11.58
CA SER A 16 -5.28 -4.93 12.28
C SER A 16 -5.14 -3.59 13.02
N VAL A 17 -5.85 -3.47 14.14
CA VAL A 17 -5.59 -2.43 15.15
C VAL A 17 -4.69 -3.07 16.18
N GLY A 18 -3.37 -3.00 15.96
CA GLY A 18 -2.36 -3.67 16.78
C GLY A 18 -2.58 -3.52 18.29
N SER A 19 -2.06 -4.46 19.07
CA SER A 19 -2.04 -4.32 20.53
C SER A 19 -1.31 -3.04 20.93
N LYS A 20 -1.60 -2.46 22.11
CA LYS A 20 -0.90 -1.23 22.57
C LYS A 20 0.62 -1.45 22.51
N GLY A 21 1.30 -0.69 21.65
CA GLY A 21 2.77 -0.76 21.50
C GLY A 21 3.26 -1.68 20.39
N ASP A 22 2.38 -2.33 19.62
CA ASP A 22 2.72 -3.10 18.42
C ASP A 22 2.45 -2.26 17.17
N SER A 23 3.50 -1.67 16.60
CA SER A 23 3.40 -0.65 15.55
C SER A 23 3.86 -1.13 14.18
N TYR A 24 4.16 -2.42 13.99
CA TYR A 24 4.79 -2.91 12.75
C TYR A 24 3.95 -2.60 11.50
N ASP A 25 2.66 -2.89 11.53
CA ASP A 25 1.76 -2.61 10.39
C ASP A 25 1.63 -1.10 10.14
N ASN A 26 1.58 -0.31 11.21
CA ASN A 26 1.49 1.15 11.11
C ASN A 26 2.79 1.76 10.58
N ALA A 27 3.96 1.21 10.93
CA ALA A 27 5.25 1.72 10.52
C ALA A 27 5.45 1.66 9.00
N LEU A 28 4.98 0.59 8.35
CA LEU A 28 5.03 0.50 6.89
C LEU A 28 4.12 1.54 6.24
N ALA A 29 2.88 1.66 6.71
CA ALA A 29 1.93 2.66 6.22
C ALA A 29 2.47 4.10 6.42
N GLU A 30 3.06 4.39 7.58
CA GLU A 30 3.69 5.67 7.90
C GLU A 30 4.87 5.98 6.98
N THR A 31 5.69 4.98 6.64
CA THR A 31 6.82 5.15 5.72
C THR A 31 6.34 5.58 4.33
N ILE A 32 5.32 4.91 3.79
CA ILE A 32 4.74 5.27 2.47
C ILE A 32 4.09 6.65 2.52
N ASN A 33 3.33 6.96 3.57
CA ASN A 33 2.70 8.28 3.75
C ASN A 33 3.74 9.40 3.89
N GLY A 34 4.85 9.15 4.60
CA GLY A 34 5.96 10.07 4.74
C GLY A 34 6.62 10.36 3.40
N LEU A 35 6.87 9.33 2.61
CA LEU A 35 7.44 9.45 1.27
C LEU A 35 6.54 10.23 0.31
N TYR A 36 5.24 9.90 0.27
CA TYR A 36 4.25 10.63 -0.52
C TYR A 36 4.25 12.12 -0.16
N LYS A 37 4.21 12.44 1.14
CA LYS A 37 4.26 13.83 1.61
C LYS A 37 5.55 14.52 1.19
N ALA A 38 6.69 13.85 1.26
CA ALA A 38 7.98 14.41 0.87
C ALA A 38 8.08 14.71 -0.63
N GLU A 39 7.55 13.83 -1.48
CA GLU A 39 7.74 13.89 -2.93
C GLU A 39 6.66 14.70 -3.66
N VAL A 40 5.42 14.65 -3.17
CA VAL A 40 4.26 15.25 -3.84
C VAL A 40 3.81 16.53 -3.14
N ILE A 41 3.74 16.51 -1.80
CA ILE A 41 3.12 17.60 -1.04
C ILE A 41 4.13 18.67 -0.61
N HIS A 42 5.30 18.26 -0.15
CA HIS A 42 6.26 19.17 0.44
C HIS A 42 6.82 20.13 -0.61
N ARG A 43 6.91 21.43 -0.25
CA ARG A 43 7.42 22.53 -1.10
C ARG A 43 6.66 22.77 -2.41
N ARG A 44 5.45 22.21 -2.56
CA ARG A 44 4.54 22.53 -3.65
C ARG A 44 3.28 23.18 -3.11
N SER A 45 2.81 24.21 -3.80
CA SER A 45 1.48 24.79 -3.56
C SER A 45 0.53 24.25 -4.62
N TRP A 46 -0.64 23.82 -4.18
CA TRP A 46 -1.67 23.26 -5.05
C TRP A 46 -2.83 24.25 -5.17
N PRO A 47 -3.16 24.70 -6.38
CA PRO A 47 -4.19 25.72 -6.57
C PRO A 47 -5.61 25.19 -6.28
N THR A 48 -5.83 23.89 -6.49
CA THR A 48 -7.12 23.24 -6.24
C THR A 48 -6.94 21.85 -5.66
N ARG A 49 -8.01 21.30 -5.06
CA ARG A 49 -8.02 19.93 -4.56
C ARG A 49 -7.83 18.92 -5.70
N GLU A 50 -8.46 19.15 -6.84
CA GLU A 50 -8.42 18.28 -8.02
C GLU A 50 -6.98 18.16 -8.55
N SER A 51 -6.18 19.24 -8.46
CA SER A 51 -4.77 19.19 -8.85
C SER A 51 -3.93 18.27 -7.95
N VAL A 52 -4.23 18.22 -6.65
CA VAL A 52 -3.60 17.26 -5.72
C VAL A 52 -4.06 15.84 -6.04
N GLU A 53 -5.35 15.65 -6.29
CA GLU A 53 -5.91 14.33 -6.61
C GLU A 53 -5.27 13.74 -7.86
N LEU A 54 -5.14 14.52 -8.94
CA LEU A 54 -4.46 14.08 -10.16
C LEU A 54 -2.99 13.73 -9.90
N ALA A 55 -2.25 14.60 -9.21
CA ALA A 55 -0.85 14.32 -8.88
C ALA A 55 -0.68 13.10 -7.96
N THR A 56 -1.65 12.84 -7.09
CA THR A 56 -1.69 11.63 -6.26
C THR A 56 -1.85 10.40 -7.14
N LEU A 57 -2.79 10.41 -8.08
CA LEU A 57 -3.02 9.30 -9.01
C LEU A 57 -1.79 9.02 -9.88
N GLU A 58 -1.15 10.06 -10.40
CA GLU A 58 0.11 9.95 -11.14
C GLU A 58 1.22 9.34 -10.29
N TRP A 59 1.39 9.83 -9.05
CA TRP A 59 2.39 9.31 -8.13
C TRP A 59 2.15 7.86 -7.75
N VAL A 60 0.90 7.47 -7.47
CA VAL A 60 0.52 6.07 -7.15
C VAL A 60 0.80 5.15 -8.34
N SER A 61 0.44 5.58 -9.56
CA SER A 61 0.72 4.82 -10.78
C SER A 61 2.22 4.63 -10.99
N TRP A 62 3.00 5.69 -10.88
CA TRP A 62 4.45 5.62 -11.00
C TRP A 62 5.09 4.78 -9.89
N PHE A 63 4.67 4.96 -8.63
CA PHE A 63 5.18 4.21 -7.48
C PHE A 63 4.98 2.70 -7.67
N ASN A 64 3.79 2.28 -8.11
CA ASN A 64 3.50 0.85 -8.22
C ASN A 64 4.07 0.20 -9.49
N HIS A 65 4.11 0.93 -10.61
CA HIS A 65 4.45 0.34 -11.91
C HIS A 65 5.86 0.68 -12.43
N HIS A 66 6.55 1.66 -11.85
CA HIS A 66 7.83 2.15 -12.38
C HIS A 66 8.93 2.30 -11.33
N ARG A 67 8.60 2.63 -10.08
CA ARG A 67 9.61 2.81 -9.03
C ARG A 67 10.26 1.47 -8.70
N LEU A 68 11.59 1.43 -8.76
CA LEU A 68 12.37 0.28 -8.33
C LEU A 68 12.67 0.39 -6.83
N LEU A 69 12.46 -0.70 -6.10
CA LEU A 69 12.75 -0.77 -4.66
C LEU A 69 13.78 -1.87 -4.39
N GLU A 70 14.92 -1.50 -3.82
CA GLU A 70 15.99 -2.45 -3.43
C GLU A 70 15.47 -3.60 -2.56
N PRO A 71 14.65 -3.38 -1.52
CA PRO A 71 14.24 -4.47 -0.61
C PRO A 71 13.46 -5.60 -1.27
N ILE A 72 12.85 -5.34 -2.44
CA ILE A 72 12.10 -6.35 -3.22
C ILE A 72 12.86 -6.80 -4.48
N GLY A 73 14.16 -6.51 -4.56
CA GLY A 73 15.02 -6.97 -5.66
C GLY A 73 15.08 -6.02 -6.84
N TYR A 74 14.90 -4.72 -6.63
CA TYR A 74 14.93 -3.68 -7.68
C TYR A 74 13.89 -3.89 -8.78
N ILE A 75 12.69 -4.32 -8.41
CA ILE A 75 11.53 -4.41 -9.31
C ILE A 75 10.40 -3.46 -8.84
N PRO A 76 9.43 -3.14 -9.73
CA PRO A 76 8.24 -2.40 -9.33
C PRO A 76 7.39 -3.16 -8.30
N PRO A 77 6.74 -2.47 -7.33
CA PRO A 77 5.84 -3.09 -6.37
C PRO A 77 4.75 -3.97 -7.00
N ALA A 78 4.14 -3.53 -8.10
CA ALA A 78 3.12 -4.32 -8.81
C ALA A 78 3.68 -5.63 -9.37
N GLU A 79 4.95 -5.64 -9.79
CA GLU A 79 5.61 -6.86 -10.23
C GLU A 79 5.93 -7.79 -9.06
N ALA A 80 6.39 -7.25 -7.94
CA ALA A 80 6.61 -8.04 -6.72
C ALA A 80 5.32 -8.69 -6.21
N GLU A 81 4.21 -7.96 -6.21
CA GLU A 81 2.88 -8.49 -5.85
C GLU A 81 2.45 -9.60 -6.83
N ALA A 82 2.59 -9.39 -8.13
CA ALA A 82 2.29 -10.41 -9.13
C ALA A 82 3.15 -11.68 -8.97
N ASN A 83 4.45 -11.51 -8.66
CA ASN A 83 5.36 -12.62 -8.35
C ASN A 83 4.90 -13.39 -7.11
N TYR A 84 4.53 -12.68 -6.05
CA TYR A 84 4.02 -13.27 -4.81
C TYR A 84 2.78 -14.14 -5.06
N TYR A 85 1.78 -13.61 -5.78
CA TYR A 85 0.56 -14.37 -6.07
C TYR A 85 0.79 -15.57 -6.99
N ARG A 86 1.69 -15.45 -7.98
CA ARG A 86 2.11 -16.61 -8.79
C ARG A 86 2.73 -17.71 -7.92
N HIS A 87 3.60 -17.33 -6.99
CA HIS A 87 4.23 -18.29 -6.09
C HIS A 87 3.22 -18.94 -5.15
N LEU A 88 2.34 -18.16 -4.53
CA LEU A 88 1.30 -18.66 -3.64
C LEU A 88 0.38 -19.66 -4.35
N ALA A 89 -0.07 -19.33 -5.56
CA ALA A 89 -0.89 -20.24 -6.37
C ALA A 89 -0.16 -21.56 -6.67
N SER A 90 1.14 -21.51 -7.00
CA SER A 90 1.94 -22.71 -7.24
C SER A 90 2.10 -23.60 -6.00
N GLN A 91 2.22 -23.00 -4.82
CA GLN A 91 2.32 -23.73 -3.56
C GLN A 91 1.01 -24.42 -3.21
N ILE A 92 -0.13 -23.73 -3.35
CA ILE A 92 -1.46 -24.29 -3.11
C ILE A 92 -1.68 -25.50 -4.03
N SER A 93 -1.38 -25.38 -5.33
CA SER A 93 -1.49 -26.49 -6.27
C SER A 93 -0.55 -27.67 -5.99
N THR A 94 0.53 -27.47 -5.24
CA THR A 94 1.47 -28.55 -4.87
C THR A 94 1.00 -29.31 -3.62
N VAL A 95 0.20 -28.67 -2.76
CA VAL A 95 -0.32 -29.27 -1.51
C VAL A 95 -1.60 -30.07 -1.74
N GLU A 96 -2.35 -29.78 -2.81
CA GLU A 96 -3.59 -30.50 -3.19
C GLU A 96 -3.36 -31.74 -4.10
N VAL A 97 -2.11 -32.14 -4.36
CA VAL A 97 -1.74 -33.31 -5.17
C VAL A 97 -1.17 -34.44 -4.33
#